data_AF-X1W1Y7-F1
#
_entry.id   AF-X1W1Y7-F1
#
_cell.length_a   1.000
_cell.length_b   1.000
_cell.length_c   1.000
_cell.angle_alpha   90.00
_cell.angle_beta   90.00
_cell.angle_gamma   90.00
#
_symmetry.space_group_name_H-M   'P 1'
#
loop_
_entity.id
_entity.type
_entity.pdbx_description
1 polymer ?
#
loop_
_entity_poly.entity_id
_entity_poly.type
_entity_poly.pdbx_seq_one_letter_code
_entity_poly.pdbx_strand_id
1 'polypeptide(L)'
;KEVGFFDEKLNYGEDTDFTWRATDLGYKIRYNKNAIIYHDWGSLQQDIRRSLWYGEARVRLYKKHPHRWKNLFGYNATVLIYPLYIIFLPLTFFWPYYPLFILIP
;
A
#
# COMPACT_ATOMS: atom_id res chain seq x y z
N LYS A 1 2.83 -18.59 20.47
CA LYS A 1 1.83 -17.53 20.76
C LYS A 1 2.50 -16.14 20.91
N GLU A 2 3.61 -15.85 20.20
CA GLU A 2 4.39 -14.61 20.40
C GLU A 2 3.92 -13.42 19.55
N VAL A 3 3.42 -13.65 18.33
CA VAL A 3 2.99 -12.54 17.44
C VAL A 3 1.70 -11.86 17.93
N GLY A 4 0.84 -12.58 18.66
CA GLY A 4 -0.52 -12.14 19.02
C GLY A 4 -1.57 -12.50 17.95
N PHE A 5 -2.80 -12.01 18.09
CA PHE A 5 -3.89 -12.20 17.11
C PHE A 5 -4.01 -11.01 16.14
N PHE A 6 -5.04 -11.00 15.29
CA PHE A 6 -5.39 -9.83 14.49
C PHE A 6 -5.94 -8.71 15.38
N ASP A 7 -5.71 -7.46 14.95
CA ASP A 7 -6.25 -6.29 15.61
C ASP A 7 -7.62 -5.99 15.04
N GLU A 8 -8.68 -6.24 15.82
CA GLU A 8 -10.07 -6.06 15.41
C GLU A 8 -10.44 -4.59 15.14
N LYS A 9 -9.58 -3.62 15.52
CA LYS A 9 -9.75 -2.21 15.16
C LYS A 9 -9.38 -1.92 13.71
N LEU A 10 -8.68 -2.84 13.03
CA LEU A 10 -8.33 -2.74 11.63
C LEU A 10 -9.37 -3.46 10.78
N ASN A 11 -10.28 -2.70 10.16
CA ASN A 11 -11.23 -3.24 9.18
C ASN A 11 -10.57 -3.66 7.86
N TYR A 12 -9.36 -3.15 7.59
CA TYR A 12 -8.54 -3.44 6.42
C TYR A 12 -7.07 -3.32 6.82
N GLY A 13 -6.22 -4.17 6.25
CA GLY A 13 -4.77 -4.18 6.47
C GLY A 13 -4.34 -4.92 7.73
N GLU A 14 -5.25 -5.66 8.37
CA GLU A 14 -5.00 -6.56 9.50
C GLU A 14 -3.99 -7.66 9.17
N ASP A 15 -4.03 -8.16 7.93
CA ASP A 15 -3.08 -9.12 7.38
C ASP A 15 -1.66 -8.55 7.29
N THR A 16 -1.56 -7.30 6.84
CA THR A 16 -0.31 -6.54 6.71
C THR A 16 0.25 -6.20 8.09
N ASP A 17 -0.61 -5.78 9.03
CA ASP A 17 -0.22 -5.55 10.43
C ASP A 17 0.36 -6.82 11.07
N PHE A 18 -0.32 -7.95 10.88
CA PHE A 18 0.11 -9.23 11.43
C PHE A 18 1.43 -9.68 10.84
N THR A 19 1.57 -9.62 9.51
CA THR A 19 2.81 -10.00 8.83
C THR A 19 3.97 -9.09 9.20
N TRP A 20 3.74 -7.78 9.38
CA TRP A 20 4.76 -6.85 9.88
C TRP A 20 5.23 -7.24 11.28
N ARG A 21 4.30 -7.43 12.23
CA ARG A 21 4.64 -7.90 13.59
C ARG A 21 5.40 -9.22 13.58
N ALA A 22 4.98 -10.17 12.73
CA ALA A 22 5.69 -11.43 12.58
C ALA A 22 7.12 -11.22 12.06
N THR A 23 7.32 -10.38 11.05
CA THR A 23 8.68 -10.08 10.55
C THR A 23 9.55 -9.36 11.58
N ASP A 24 8.97 -8.49 12.41
CA ASP A 24 9.69 -7.80 13.49
C ASP A 24 10.20 -8.78 14.55
N LEU A 25 9.50 -9.91 14.72
CA LEU A 25 9.92 -11.03 15.57
C LEU A 25 10.87 -12.02 14.86
N GLY A 26 11.31 -11.72 13.63
CA GLY A 26 12.28 -12.54 12.88
C GLY A 26 11.67 -13.69 12.08
N TYR A 27 10.33 -13.82 12.04
CA TYR A 27 9.68 -14.79 11.17
C TYR A 27 9.86 -14.42 9.69
N LYS A 28 9.98 -15.44 8.83
CA LYS A 28 10.15 -15.27 7.38
C LYS A 28 8.85 -15.58 6.64
N ILE A 29 8.43 -14.67 5.77
CA ILE A 29 7.28 -14.88 4.88
C ILE A 29 7.78 -15.53 3.59
N ARG A 30 7.14 -16.64 3.18
CA ARG A 30 7.47 -17.37 1.96
C ARG A 30 6.39 -17.15 0.91
N TYR A 31 6.81 -16.77 -0.29
CA TYR A 31 5.93 -16.67 -1.44
C TYR A 31 5.88 -18.01 -2.20
N ASN A 32 4.68 -18.53 -2.44
CA ASN A 32 4.48 -19.74 -3.24
C ASN A 32 3.95 -19.35 -4.63
N LYS A 33 4.84 -19.36 -5.63
CA LYS A 33 4.50 -19.03 -7.02
C LYS A 33 3.53 -20.02 -7.70
N ASN A 34 3.36 -21.22 -7.15
CA ASN A 34 2.50 -22.26 -7.71
C ASN A 34 1.11 -22.29 -7.05
N ALA A 35 0.85 -21.42 -6.07
CA ALA A 35 -0.46 -21.32 -5.45
C ALA A 35 -1.46 -20.73 -6.45
N ILE A 36 -2.60 -21.40 -6.63
CA ILE A 36 -3.70 -20.94 -7.48
C ILE A 36 -4.78 -20.37 -6.58
N ILE A 37 -5.17 -19.11 -6.83
CA ILE A 37 -6.22 -18.41 -6.08
C ILE A 37 -7.20 -17.83 -7.08
N TYR A 38 -8.49 -18.03 -6.83
CA TYR A 38 -9.58 -17.42 -7.60
C TYR A 38 -10.13 -16.25 -6.81
N HIS A 39 -10.15 -15.07 -7.43
CA HIS A 39 -10.63 -13.83 -6.81
C HIS A 39 -11.85 -13.32 -7.56
N ASP A 40 -12.87 -12.92 -6.79
CA ASP A 40 -13.93 -12.07 -7.29
C ASP A 40 -13.54 -10.61 -7.04
N TRP A 41 -13.29 -9.87 -8.12
CA TRP A 41 -12.90 -8.47 -8.06
C TRP A 41 -14.12 -7.54 -7.95
N GLY A 42 -15.32 -8.05 -8.17
CA GLY A 42 -16.55 -7.28 -8.21
C GLY A 42 -16.61 -6.31 -9.39
N SER A 43 -17.43 -5.27 -9.25
CA SER A 43 -17.55 -4.18 -10.22
C SER A 43 -16.48 -3.11 -10.02
N LEU A 44 -16.29 -2.27 -11.05
CA LEU A 44 -15.39 -1.11 -10.99
C LEU A 44 -15.68 -0.20 -9.80
N GLN A 45 -16.96 0.01 -9.46
CA GLN A 45 -17.34 0.83 -8.31
C GLN A 45 -16.89 0.21 -6.98
N GLN A 46 -17.01 -1.11 -6.85
CA GLN A 46 -16.53 -1.83 -5.67
C GLN A 46 -15.02 -1.77 -5.57
N ASP A 47 -14.31 -1.86 -6.70
CA ASP A 47 -12.86 -1.78 -6.73
C ASP A 47 -12.32 -0.39 -6.36
N ILE A 48 -12.95 0.68 -6.85
CA ILE A 48 -12.63 2.06 -6.46
C ILE A 48 -12.85 2.24 -4.95
N ARG A 49 -13.99 1.78 -4.42
CA ARG A 49 -14.30 1.87 -2.99
C ARG A 49 -13.28 1.11 -2.14
N ARG A 50 -12.90 -0.08 -2.58
CA ARG A 50 -11.85 -0.91 -1.95
C ARG A 50 -10.49 -0.21 -1.98
N SER A 51 -10.13 0.43 -3.08
CA SER A 51 -8.88 1.19 -3.21
C SER A 51 -8.80 2.35 -2.20
N LEU A 52 -9.91 3.07 -1.99
CA LEU A 52 -9.99 4.12 -0.96
C LEU A 52 -9.79 3.55 0.45
N TRP A 53 -10.44 2.43 0.76
CA TRP A 53 -10.28 1.76 2.06
C TRP A 53 -8.86 1.26 2.31
N TYR A 54 -8.19 0.72 1.28
CA TYR A 54 -6.77 0.34 1.37
C TYR A 54 -5.88 1.56 1.62
N GLY A 55 -6.17 2.70 0.99
CA GLY A 55 -5.46 3.96 1.25
C GLY A 55 -5.57 4.38 2.72
N GLU A 56 -6.78 4.43 3.27
CA GLU A 56 -7.00 4.76 4.68
C GLU A 56 -6.34 3.76 5.64
N ALA A 57 -6.48 2.46 5.35
CA ALA A 57 -5.86 1.39 6.11
C ALA A 57 -4.34 1.56 6.17
N ARG A 58 -3.72 1.89 5.03
CA ARG A 58 -2.29 2.11 4.94
C ARG A 58 -1.82 3.28 5.81
N VAL A 59 -2.57 4.38 5.85
CA VAL A 59 -2.28 5.49 6.77
C VAL A 59 -2.37 5.04 8.24
N ARG A 60 -3.40 4.26 8.61
CA ARG A 60 -3.52 3.70 9.97
C ARG A 60 -2.35 2.78 10.32
N LEU A 61 -1.93 1.93 9.39
CA LEU A 61 -0.78 1.03 9.58
C LEU A 61 0.53 1.79 9.82
N TYR A 62 0.81 2.82 9.03
CA TYR A 62 2.01 3.63 9.24
C TYR A 62 1.95 4.44 10.53
N LYS A 63 0.77 4.90 10.97
CA LYS A 63 0.61 5.51 12.30
C LYS A 63 0.89 4.51 13.43
N LYS A 64 0.45 3.26 13.27
CA LYS A 64 0.68 2.18 14.24
C LYS A 64 2.15 1.71 14.27
N HIS A 65 2.84 1.73 13.13
CA HIS A 65 4.22 1.27 12.95
C HIS A 65 5.14 2.40 12.44
N PRO A 66 5.43 3.44 13.25
CA PRO A 66 6.15 4.62 12.79
C PRO A 66 7.58 4.32 12.31
N HIS A 67 8.23 3.30 12.87
CA HIS A 67 9.57 2.85 12.45
C HIS A 67 9.62 2.35 10.99
N ARG A 68 8.46 2.07 10.37
CA ARG A 68 8.34 1.66 8.97
C ARG A 68 8.15 2.83 8.00
N TRP A 69 8.08 4.08 8.47
CA TRP A 69 7.98 5.25 7.59
C TRP A 69 9.15 5.35 6.60
N LYS A 70 10.34 4.87 6.97
CA LYS A 70 11.48 4.74 6.05
C LYS A 70 11.15 3.97 4.77
N ASN A 71 10.18 3.04 4.82
CA ASN A 71 9.76 2.26 3.67
C ASN A 71 8.98 3.12 2.66
N LEU A 72 8.33 4.22 3.10
CA LEU A 72 7.66 5.18 2.21
C LEU A 72 8.63 5.93 1.31
N PHE A 73 9.89 6.07 1.72
CA PHE A 73 10.94 6.72 0.93
C PHE A 73 11.85 5.72 0.20
N GLY A 74 11.66 4.42 0.46
CA GLY A 74 12.38 3.34 -0.19
C GLY A 74 11.50 2.60 -1.19
N TYR A 75 11.35 1.29 -1.00
CA TYR A 75 10.65 0.42 -1.94
C TYR A 75 9.14 0.72 -2.12
N ASN A 76 8.50 1.49 -1.22
CA ASN A 76 7.10 1.94 -1.38
C ASN A 76 6.98 3.40 -1.81
N ALA A 77 8.03 4.02 -2.37
CA ALA A 77 8.00 5.42 -2.83
C ALA A 77 6.85 5.72 -3.81
N THR A 78 6.41 4.72 -4.56
CA THR A 78 5.26 4.82 -5.48
C THR A 78 3.99 5.34 -4.81
N VAL A 79 3.78 5.06 -3.52
CA VAL A 79 2.63 5.55 -2.74
C VAL A 79 2.63 7.07 -2.59
N LEU A 80 3.80 7.70 -2.61
CA LEU A 80 3.95 9.16 -2.56
C LEU A 80 4.05 9.76 -3.96
N ILE A 81 4.80 9.11 -4.86
CA ILE A 81 5.09 9.60 -6.20
C ILE A 81 3.79 9.80 -7.00
N TYR A 82 2.87 8.83 -7.04
CA TYR A 82 1.68 8.96 -7.88
C TYR A 82 0.69 10.04 -7.40
N PRO A 83 0.35 10.15 -6.11
CA PRO A 83 -0.48 11.25 -5.64
C PRO A 83 0.18 12.62 -5.88
N LEU A 84 1.48 12.75 -5.64
CA LEU A 84 2.21 13.99 -5.95
C LEU A 84 2.14 14.28 -7.44
N TYR A 85 2.37 13.28 -8.29
CA TYR A 85 2.28 13.42 -9.74
C TYR A 85 0.91 13.97 -10.17
N ILE A 86 -0.19 13.43 -9.61
CA ILE A 86 -1.56 13.87 -9.88
C ILE A 86 -1.80 15.30 -9.37
N ILE A 87 -1.34 15.63 -8.16
CA ILE A 87 -1.44 16.97 -7.58
C ILE A 87 -0.74 18.01 -8.45
N PHE A 88 0.41 17.64 -9.02
CA PHE A 88 1.22 18.51 -9.89
C PHE A 88 0.83 18.43 -11.37
N LEU A 89 -0.18 17.64 -11.77
CA LEU A 89 -0.67 17.61 -13.16
C LEU A 89 -0.96 19.00 -13.74
N PRO A 90 -1.55 19.97 -13.01
CA PRO A 90 -1.77 21.33 -13.52
C PRO A 90 -0.48 22.05 -13.98
N LEU A 91 0.71 21.59 -13.59
CA LEU A 91 1.97 22.13 -14.10
C LEU A 91 2.11 21.97 -15.62
N THR A 92 1.34 21.05 -16.23
CA THR A 92 1.26 20.92 -17.70
C THR A 92 0.90 22.20 -18.42
N PHE A 93 0.15 23.12 -17.79
CA PHE A 93 -0.18 24.41 -18.41
C PHE A 93 1.07 25.26 -18.69
N PHE A 94 2.13 25.09 -17.90
CA PHE A 94 3.40 25.82 -18.05
C PHE A 94 4.53 24.94 -18.58
N TRP A 95 4.43 23.62 -18.41
CA TRP A 95 5.42 22.64 -18.84
C TRP A 95 4.72 21.43 -19.50
N PRO A 96 4.49 21.45 -20.83
CA PRO A 96 3.72 20.41 -21.52
C PRO A 96 4.38 19.02 -21.50
N TYR A 97 5.69 18.93 -21.30
CA TYR A 97 6.42 17.65 -21.14
C TYR A 97 6.28 17.01 -19.75
N TYR A 98 5.66 17.67 -18.77
CA TYR A 98 5.46 17.11 -17.42
C TYR A 98 4.80 15.71 -17.40
N PRO A 99 3.83 15.37 -18.27
CA PRO A 99 3.24 14.04 -18.25
C PRO A 99 4.21 12.93 -18.66
N LEU A 100 5.30 13.26 -19.37
CA LEU A 100 6.31 12.27 -19.79
C LEU A 100 7.04 11.63 -18.60
N PHE A 101 6.98 12.24 -17.40
CA PHE A 101 7.54 11.65 -16.19
C PHE A 101 6.88 10.30 -15.82
N ILE A 102 5.66 10.01 -16.31
CA ILE A 102 5.01 8.70 -16.10
C ILE A 102 5.71 7.54 -16.84
N LEU A 103 6.53 7.85 -17.85
CA LEU A 103 7.26 6.85 -18.64
C LEU A 103 8.57 6.43 -17.99
N ILE A 104 8.98 7.11 -16.92
CA ILE A 104 10.18 6.76 -16.16
C ILE A 104 9.81 5.55 -15.27
N PRO A 105 10.50 4.41 -15.43
CA PRO A 105 10.20 3.17 -14.71
C PRO A 105 10.48 3.25 -13.21
#